data_AF-A0A1X1UZS3-F1
#
_entry.id   AF-A0A1X1UZS3-F1
#
_cell.length_a   1.000
_cell.length_b   1.000
_cell.length_c   1.000
_cell.angle_alpha   90.00
_cell.angle_beta   90.00
_cell.angle_gamma   90.00
#
_symmetry.space_group_name_H-M   'P 1'
#
loop_
_entity.id
_entity.type
_entity.pdbx_description
1 polymer ?
#
loop_
_entity_poly.entity_id
_entity_poly.type
_entity_poly.pdbx_seq_one_letter_code
_entity_poly.pdbx_strand_id
1 'polypeptide(L)'
;MKISTIAKTAVAATFAGALALGLAVPADAATGTMYGDPVAAAKWWRYQKYDDCVIMSSADVIGQITGKEPSERAIVKVAQSTPSTVHPGSIYIKPADPSNPNSGMGTSMWDVPALLAHYGVDAKVTDTDGAPQTGIPTGMEALEQYLGGGHKVIVSLNAEMIWGEPIENKDSDGNPRSDHALVVTGVDTANGIVHLNDSGTKQGRDEQVPIETFIKAWATSHDFLVVTTGT
;
A
#
# COMPACT_ATOMS: atom_id res chain seq x y z
N MET A 1 -65.06 27.60 63.88
CA MET A 1 -63.77 27.21 63.27
C MET A 1 -63.25 28.47 62.57
N LYS A 2 -62.31 29.21 63.17
CA LYS A 2 -60.86 29.17 62.88
C LYS A 2 -60.57 29.54 61.41
N ILE A 3 -59.69 30.46 60.98
CA ILE A 3 -58.68 31.41 61.53
C ILE A 3 -58.49 32.50 60.45
N SER A 4 -58.06 33.68 60.87
CA SER A 4 -57.56 34.88 60.16
C SER A 4 -56.23 34.70 59.38
N THR A 5 -55.72 35.81 58.79
CA THR A 5 -54.30 36.13 58.42
C THR A 5 -54.04 36.11 56.89
N ILE A 6 -53.91 37.24 56.18
CA ILE A 6 -52.79 38.23 56.08
C ILE A 6 -51.57 37.72 55.28
N ALA A 7 -51.13 38.57 54.34
CA ALA A 7 -49.75 38.90 53.92
C ALA A 7 -49.20 38.45 52.55
N LYS A 8 -48.92 39.52 51.77
CA LYS A 8 -47.61 39.92 51.21
C LYS A 8 -47.14 39.31 49.88
N THR A 9 -47.05 40.23 48.92
CA THR A 9 -46.12 40.30 47.80
C THR A 9 -44.69 39.90 48.19
N ALA A 10 -44.09 39.02 47.40
CA ALA A 10 -42.65 38.80 47.38
C ALA A 10 -42.17 38.77 45.92
N VAL A 11 -41.24 39.67 45.62
CA VAL A 11 -40.46 39.76 44.40
C VAL A 11 -39.51 38.56 44.34
N ALA A 12 -39.55 37.79 43.27
CA ALA A 12 -38.56 36.74 43.03
C ALA A 12 -37.48 37.28 42.09
N ALA A 13 -36.28 37.45 42.65
CA ALA A 13 -35.06 37.81 41.96
C ALA A 13 -34.51 36.63 41.13
N THR A 14 -33.93 36.98 39.99
CA THR A 14 -33.23 36.14 39.01
C THR A 14 -32.13 35.26 39.62
N PHE A 15 -32.18 33.96 39.35
CA PHE A 15 -31.02 33.06 39.48
C PHE A 15 -30.35 32.90 38.11
N ALA A 16 -29.10 33.34 38.02
CA ALA A 16 -28.23 33.09 36.88
C ALA A 16 -27.78 31.62 36.87
N GLY A 17 -28.10 30.90 35.80
CA GLY A 17 -27.58 29.56 35.55
C GLY A 17 -26.15 29.62 35.01
N ALA A 18 -25.18 29.13 35.78
CA ALA A 18 -23.86 28.81 35.26
C ALA A 18 -23.91 27.39 34.67
N LEU A 19 -24.11 27.31 33.35
CA LEU A 19 -23.86 26.09 32.58
C LEU A 19 -22.34 25.91 32.47
N ALA A 20 -21.77 25.04 33.30
CA ALA A 20 -20.46 24.47 33.03
C ALA A 20 -20.59 23.54 31.82
N LEU A 21 -20.39 24.10 30.63
CA LEU A 21 -20.20 23.32 29.40
C LEU A 21 -18.86 22.59 29.54
N GLY A 22 -18.92 21.34 29.98
CA GLY A 22 -17.83 20.41 29.80
C GLY A 22 -17.52 20.34 28.30
N LEU A 23 -16.31 20.74 27.93
CA LEU A 23 -15.75 20.49 26.60
C LEU A 23 -15.52 18.99 26.47
N ALA A 24 -16.58 18.24 26.19
CA ALA A 24 -16.45 16.96 25.53
C ALA A 24 -16.00 17.29 24.10
N VAL A 25 -14.69 17.30 23.88
CA VAL A 25 -14.12 17.12 22.54
C VAL A 25 -14.77 15.83 22.02
N PRO A 26 -15.46 15.84 20.87
CA PRO A 26 -15.88 14.57 20.32
C PRO A 26 -14.58 13.80 20.09
N ALA A 27 -14.47 12.65 20.74
CA ALA A 27 -13.51 11.65 20.29
C ALA A 27 -13.90 11.40 18.84
N ASP A 28 -13.04 11.81 17.92
CA ASP A 28 -13.15 11.47 16.51
C ASP A 28 -13.09 9.94 16.46
N ALA A 29 -14.27 9.31 16.50
CA ALA A 29 -14.40 7.95 16.08
C ALA A 29 -14.12 8.02 14.59
N ALA A 30 -12.85 7.88 14.21
CA ALA A 30 -12.44 7.79 12.82
C ALA A 30 -13.36 6.75 12.18
N THR A 31 -14.35 7.22 11.43
CA THR A 31 -15.17 6.37 10.59
C THR A 31 -14.22 5.94 9.49
N GLY A 32 -13.50 4.86 9.73
CA GLY A 32 -12.48 4.43 8.80
C GLY A 32 -13.07 4.28 7.40
N THR A 33 -12.28 4.68 6.43
CA THR A 33 -12.61 4.71 5.01
C THR A 33 -11.81 3.63 4.29
N MET A 34 -12.41 3.02 3.27
CA MET A 34 -11.70 2.20 2.29
C MET A 34 -11.12 3.11 1.21
N TYR A 35 -9.79 3.12 1.08
CA TYR A 35 -9.08 3.74 -0.04
C TYR A 35 -8.74 2.67 -1.08
N GLY A 36 -9.00 2.92 -2.37
CA GLY A 36 -8.82 1.93 -3.43
C GLY A 36 -10.06 1.04 -3.65
N ASP A 37 -9.90 0.02 -4.50
CA ASP A 37 -10.96 -0.95 -4.83
C ASP A 37 -10.34 -2.36 -4.94
N PRO A 38 -10.11 -3.03 -3.79
CA PRO A 38 -9.46 -4.34 -3.78
C PRO A 38 -10.26 -5.40 -4.54
N VAL A 39 -11.59 -5.32 -4.53
CA VAL A 39 -12.47 -6.26 -5.26
C VAL A 39 -12.26 -6.14 -6.77
N ALA A 40 -12.20 -4.92 -7.30
CA ALA A 40 -11.94 -4.70 -8.72
C ALA A 40 -10.51 -5.10 -9.13
N ALA A 41 -9.53 -4.91 -8.24
CA ALA A 41 -8.14 -5.25 -8.47
C ALA A 41 -7.87 -6.76 -8.42
N ALA A 42 -8.54 -7.51 -7.54
CA ALA A 42 -8.31 -8.94 -7.29
C ALA A 42 -8.32 -9.83 -8.54
N LYS A 43 -9.05 -9.44 -9.60
CA LYS A 43 -9.11 -10.21 -10.87
C LYS A 43 -7.80 -10.21 -11.66
N TRP A 44 -6.93 -9.22 -11.42
CA TRP A 44 -5.65 -9.07 -12.11
C TRP A 44 -4.52 -9.85 -11.46
N TRP A 45 -4.70 -10.30 -10.23
CA TRP A 45 -3.72 -11.13 -9.55
C TRP A 45 -3.41 -12.44 -10.30
N ARG A 46 -2.13 -12.79 -10.38
CA ARG A 46 -1.62 -14.08 -10.84
C ARG A 46 -0.49 -14.55 -9.94
N TYR A 47 -0.46 -15.84 -9.64
CA TYR A 47 0.68 -16.48 -8.99
C TYR A 47 1.90 -16.49 -9.91
N GLN A 48 3.06 -16.09 -9.40
CA GLN A 48 4.33 -16.07 -10.11
C GLN A 48 4.95 -17.47 -10.20
N LYS A 49 5.75 -17.74 -11.22
CA LYS A 49 6.46 -19.03 -11.40
C LYS A 49 7.96 -18.90 -11.26
N TYR A 50 8.49 -17.69 -11.30
CA TYR A 50 9.92 -17.39 -11.19
C TYR A 50 10.16 -16.39 -10.07
N ASP A 51 11.42 -16.05 -9.84
CA ASP A 51 11.80 -14.84 -9.12
C ASP A 51 11.51 -13.61 -9.98
N ASP A 52 10.23 -13.23 -10.09
CA ASP A 52 9.73 -12.16 -10.95
C ASP A 52 8.54 -11.39 -10.33
N CYS A 53 8.50 -11.26 -9.00
CA CYS A 53 7.44 -10.56 -8.25
C CYS A 53 7.20 -9.12 -8.73
N VAL A 54 8.28 -8.38 -9.03
CA VAL A 54 8.23 -7.02 -9.60
C VAL A 54 7.56 -7.02 -10.97
N ILE A 55 7.87 -8.02 -11.80
CA ILE A 55 7.33 -8.17 -13.14
C ILE A 55 5.84 -8.53 -13.08
N MET A 56 5.46 -9.43 -12.17
CA MET A 56 4.07 -9.85 -12.00
C MET A 56 3.21 -8.74 -11.39
N SER A 57 3.74 -7.98 -10.44
CA SER A 57 3.09 -6.77 -9.92
C SER A 57 2.90 -5.71 -11.02
N SER A 58 3.87 -5.58 -11.93
CA SER A 58 3.75 -4.70 -13.08
C SER A 58 2.65 -5.17 -14.05
N ALA A 59 2.54 -6.47 -14.31
CA ALA A 59 1.48 -7.03 -15.15
C ALA A 59 0.08 -6.75 -14.57
N ASP A 60 -0.07 -6.92 -13.25
CA ASP A 60 -1.30 -6.60 -12.53
C ASP A 60 -1.68 -5.12 -12.73
N VAL A 61 -0.77 -4.18 -12.44
CA VAL A 61 -0.99 -2.74 -12.63
C VAL A 61 -1.33 -2.40 -14.08
N ILE A 62 -0.66 -3.02 -15.06
CA ILE A 62 -1.00 -2.85 -16.49
C ILE A 62 -2.42 -3.32 -16.76
N GLY A 63 -2.83 -4.46 -16.21
CA GLY A 63 -4.20 -4.96 -16.30
C GLY A 63 -5.21 -3.98 -15.72
N GLN A 64 -4.94 -3.46 -14.53
CA GLN A 64 -5.79 -2.49 -13.85
C GLN A 64 -6.00 -1.21 -14.66
N ILE A 65 -4.95 -0.64 -15.26
CA ILE A 65 -5.02 0.61 -16.02
C ILE A 65 -5.57 0.40 -17.43
N THR A 66 -5.10 -0.63 -18.14
CA THR A 66 -5.37 -0.79 -19.57
C THR A 66 -6.54 -1.72 -19.89
N GLY A 67 -7.02 -2.48 -18.89
CA GLY A 67 -7.95 -3.59 -19.07
C GLY A 67 -7.35 -4.78 -19.83
N LYS A 68 -6.03 -4.81 -20.07
CA LYS A 68 -5.32 -5.81 -20.87
C LYS A 68 -4.02 -6.25 -20.18
N GLU A 69 -4.17 -7.12 -19.20
CA GLU A 69 -3.03 -7.72 -18.51
C GLU A 69 -2.16 -8.58 -19.45
N PRO A 70 -0.84 -8.34 -19.52
CA PRO A 70 0.05 -9.25 -20.23
C PRO A 70 0.24 -10.55 -19.43
N SER A 71 0.35 -11.69 -20.12
CA SER A 71 0.78 -12.93 -19.46
C SER A 71 2.20 -12.78 -18.92
N GLU A 72 2.54 -13.47 -17.82
CA GLU A 72 3.91 -13.60 -17.27
C GLU A 72 4.98 -13.75 -18.36
N ARG A 73 4.83 -14.73 -19.26
CA ARG A 73 5.76 -14.97 -20.38
C ARG A 73 5.94 -13.74 -21.29
N ALA A 74 4.87 -12.98 -21.54
CA ALA A 74 4.90 -11.82 -22.41
C ALA A 74 5.63 -10.65 -21.74
N ILE A 75 5.32 -10.37 -20.47
CA ILE A 75 5.97 -9.27 -19.76
C ILE A 75 7.43 -9.59 -19.40
N VAL A 76 7.76 -10.83 -19.06
CA VAL A 76 9.14 -11.31 -18.91
C VAL A 76 9.93 -11.09 -20.19
N LYS A 77 9.35 -11.41 -21.35
CA LYS A 77 10.02 -11.19 -22.65
C LYS A 77 10.30 -9.70 -22.89
N VAL A 78 9.35 -8.82 -22.56
CA VAL A 78 9.56 -7.37 -22.65
C VAL A 78 10.70 -6.95 -21.71
N ALA A 79 10.66 -7.33 -20.44
CA ALA A 79 11.68 -6.99 -19.45
C ALA A 79 13.09 -7.50 -19.83
N GLN A 80 13.19 -8.68 -20.45
CA GLN A 80 14.47 -9.20 -20.99
C GLN A 80 15.00 -8.42 -22.19
N SER A 81 14.13 -7.72 -22.93
CA SER A 81 14.52 -6.92 -24.09
C SER A 81 14.65 -5.42 -23.82
N THR A 82 14.18 -4.97 -22.65
CA THR A 82 14.26 -3.56 -22.24
C THR A 82 15.56 -3.35 -21.44
N PRO A 83 16.41 -2.39 -21.82
CA PRO A 83 17.58 -2.02 -21.02
C PRO A 83 17.17 -1.52 -19.63
N SER A 84 17.92 -1.93 -18.60
CA SER A 84 17.77 -1.34 -17.27
C SER A 84 18.24 0.11 -17.28
N THR A 85 17.58 0.91 -16.45
CA THR A 85 17.86 2.33 -16.21
C THR A 85 18.83 2.55 -15.05
N VAL A 86 19.08 1.53 -14.23
CA VAL A 86 19.91 1.63 -13.02
C VAL A 86 21.17 0.76 -13.04
N HIS A 87 21.27 -0.19 -13.96
CA HIS A 87 22.49 -0.99 -14.15
C HIS A 87 22.69 -1.38 -15.62
N PRO A 88 23.90 -1.81 -16.02
CA PRO A 88 24.10 -2.41 -17.34
C PRO A 88 23.25 -3.67 -17.54
N GLY A 89 22.76 -3.90 -18.76
CA GLY A 89 21.98 -5.09 -19.12
C GLY A 89 20.48 -4.82 -19.22
N SER A 90 19.67 -5.88 -19.20
CA SER A 90 18.21 -5.82 -19.27
C SER A 90 17.58 -5.65 -17.88
N ILE A 91 16.33 -5.19 -17.83
CA ILE A 91 15.52 -5.07 -16.60
C ILE A 91 15.37 -6.42 -15.88
N TYR A 92 15.28 -7.50 -16.65
CA TYR A 92 15.17 -8.84 -16.09
C TYR A 92 16.08 -9.83 -16.80
N ILE A 93 16.69 -10.71 -16.02
CA ILE A 93 17.38 -11.90 -16.50
C ILE A 93 16.75 -13.08 -15.80
N LYS A 94 16.21 -14.01 -16.59
CA LYS A 94 15.58 -15.20 -16.03
C LYS A 94 16.65 -16.07 -15.36
N PRO A 95 16.37 -16.65 -14.19
CA PRO A 95 17.26 -17.60 -13.54
C PRO A 95 17.72 -18.69 -14.52
N ALA A 96 19.03 -18.93 -14.54
CA ALA A 96 19.64 -19.90 -15.45
C ALA A 96 19.44 -21.36 -14.99
N ASP A 97 19.25 -21.57 -13.69
CA ASP A 97 18.98 -22.89 -13.12
C ASP A 97 17.49 -23.27 -13.29
N PRO A 98 17.16 -24.25 -14.15
CA PRO A 98 15.77 -24.66 -14.36
C PRO A 98 15.19 -25.43 -13.16
N SER A 99 16.04 -25.92 -12.25
CA SER A 99 15.62 -26.63 -11.03
C SER A 99 15.38 -25.69 -9.86
N ASN A 100 15.92 -24.47 -9.92
CA ASN A 100 15.66 -23.40 -8.97
C ASN A 100 15.19 -22.12 -9.70
N PRO A 101 13.88 -22.02 -10.01
CA PRO A 101 13.31 -20.86 -10.69
C PRO A 101 13.35 -19.57 -9.84
N ASN A 102 13.84 -19.63 -8.60
CA ASN A 102 14.01 -18.49 -7.72
C ASN A 102 15.49 -18.08 -7.54
N SER A 103 16.41 -18.67 -8.30
CA SER A 103 17.86 -18.37 -8.24
C SER A 103 18.26 -17.09 -9.01
N GLY A 104 17.29 -16.23 -9.30
CA GLY A 104 17.49 -15.00 -10.06
C GLY A 104 18.07 -13.87 -9.22
N MET A 105 18.18 -12.70 -9.84
CA MET A 105 18.49 -11.44 -9.17
C MET A 105 17.25 -10.53 -9.09
N GLY A 106 16.07 -11.06 -9.43
CA GLY A 106 14.85 -10.29 -9.60
C GLY A 106 14.96 -9.14 -10.59
N THR A 107 14.25 -8.07 -10.29
CA THR A 107 14.22 -6.81 -11.04
C THR A 107 14.30 -5.66 -10.06
N SER A 108 15.03 -4.61 -10.42
CA SER A 108 15.02 -3.37 -9.61
C SER A 108 13.67 -2.68 -9.71
N MET A 109 13.11 -2.27 -8.57
CA MET A 109 11.88 -1.47 -8.55
C MET A 109 12.04 -0.12 -9.27
N TRP A 110 13.26 0.41 -9.35
CA TRP A 110 13.56 1.62 -10.12
C TRP A 110 13.37 1.45 -11.64
N ASP A 111 13.37 0.21 -12.16
CA ASP A 111 13.13 -0.07 -13.57
C ASP A 111 11.64 -0.21 -13.92
N VAL A 112 10.77 -0.28 -12.92
CA VAL A 112 9.32 -0.47 -13.12
C VAL A 112 8.70 0.64 -13.98
N PRO A 113 9.01 1.95 -13.80
CA PRO A 113 8.49 2.98 -14.69
C PRO A 113 8.84 2.75 -16.17
N ALA A 114 10.07 2.30 -16.47
CA ALA A 114 10.47 2.00 -17.85
C ALA A 114 9.72 0.79 -18.42
N LEU A 115 9.49 -0.24 -17.59
CA LEU A 115 8.69 -1.40 -17.97
C LEU A 115 7.22 -1.04 -18.21
N LEU A 116 6.61 -0.26 -17.32
CA LEU A 116 5.22 0.18 -17.42
C LEU A 116 5.00 1.10 -18.64
N ALA A 117 5.96 1.98 -18.95
CA ALA A 117 5.90 2.87 -20.10
C ALA A 117 5.79 2.12 -21.44
N HIS A 118 6.37 0.92 -21.56
CA HIS A 118 6.20 0.06 -22.74
C HIS A 118 4.71 -0.29 -23.00
N TYR A 119 3.89 -0.32 -21.96
CA TYR A 119 2.46 -0.61 -22.03
C TYR A 119 1.58 0.65 -22.01
N GLY A 120 2.18 1.84 -22.11
CA GLY A 120 1.46 3.12 -22.06
C GLY A 120 0.96 3.48 -20.66
N VAL A 121 1.58 2.95 -19.61
CA VAL A 121 1.28 3.30 -18.22
C VAL A 121 2.41 4.15 -17.67
N ASP A 122 2.12 5.41 -17.38
CA ASP A 122 3.09 6.31 -16.76
C ASP A 122 3.13 6.08 -15.25
N ALA A 123 4.33 6.02 -14.69
CA ALA A 123 4.54 5.85 -13.27
C ALA A 123 5.77 6.62 -12.78
N LYS A 124 5.79 6.86 -11.47
CA LYS A 124 6.88 7.44 -10.72
C LYS A 124 7.24 6.52 -9.57
N VAL A 125 8.45 6.68 -9.06
CA VAL A 125 9.02 5.84 -8.02
C VAL A 125 9.70 6.73 -6.98
N THR A 126 9.58 6.34 -5.71
CA THR A 126 10.18 7.04 -4.59
C THR A 126 10.31 6.10 -3.39
N ASP A 127 11.14 6.49 -2.45
CA ASP A 127 11.19 5.99 -1.08
C ASP A 127 11.28 7.19 -0.12
N THR A 128 11.49 6.93 1.16
CA THR A 128 11.62 7.96 2.21
C THR A 128 12.81 8.88 1.95
N ASP A 129 13.91 8.33 1.45
CA ASP A 129 15.14 9.08 1.21
C ASP A 129 15.06 9.95 -0.04
N GLY A 130 14.29 9.51 -1.05
CA GLY A 130 14.06 10.15 -2.36
C GLY A 130 12.86 11.10 -2.42
N ALA A 131 11.91 11.00 -1.49
CA ALA A 131 10.72 11.86 -1.46
C ALA A 131 11.06 13.36 -1.35
N PRO A 132 12.02 13.80 -0.50
CA PRO A 132 12.38 15.22 -0.40
C PRO A 132 12.96 15.83 -1.68
N GLN A 133 13.61 15.02 -2.54
CA GLN A 133 14.30 15.48 -3.75
C GLN A 133 13.37 15.47 -4.96
N THR A 134 12.45 14.51 -5.02
CA THR A 134 11.54 14.34 -6.15
C THR A 134 10.19 15.04 -5.94
N GLY A 135 9.83 15.32 -4.68
CA GLY A 135 8.52 15.83 -4.31
C GLY A 135 7.39 14.79 -4.45
N ILE A 136 7.73 13.51 -4.61
CA ILE A 136 6.77 12.41 -4.63
C ILE A 136 6.66 11.89 -3.21
N PRO A 137 5.53 12.07 -2.50
CA PRO A 137 5.41 11.60 -1.12
C PRO A 137 5.33 10.07 -1.05
N THR A 138 5.78 9.51 0.08
CA THR A 138 5.61 8.11 0.46
C THR A 138 5.04 7.99 1.89
N GLY A 139 4.86 6.77 2.38
CA GLY A 139 4.24 6.45 3.66
C GLY A 139 2.72 6.29 3.56
N MET A 140 2.09 5.92 4.68
CA MET A 140 0.66 5.54 4.71
C MET A 140 -0.27 6.66 4.24
N GLU A 141 -0.03 7.92 4.62
CA GLU A 141 -0.88 9.03 4.19
C GLU A 141 -0.82 9.22 2.66
N ALA A 142 0.37 9.13 2.07
CA ALA A 142 0.53 9.20 0.62
C ALA A 142 -0.13 8.01 -0.08
N LEU A 143 0.06 6.80 0.47
CA LEU A 143 -0.56 5.57 -0.04
C LEU A 143 -2.09 5.67 -0.07
N GLU A 144 -2.71 6.12 1.01
CA GLU A 144 -4.15 6.36 1.10
C GLU A 144 -4.62 7.38 0.06
N GLN A 145 -3.91 8.51 -0.09
CA GLN A 145 -4.22 9.53 -1.09
C GLN A 145 -4.11 8.99 -2.53
N TYR A 146 -3.06 8.22 -2.84
CA TYR A 146 -2.88 7.61 -4.15
C TYR A 146 -4.02 6.64 -4.48
N LEU A 147 -4.33 5.73 -3.56
CA LEU A 147 -5.40 4.74 -3.75
C LEU A 147 -6.78 5.41 -3.83
N GLY A 148 -7.05 6.40 -2.97
CA GLY A 148 -8.28 7.20 -3.01
C GLY A 148 -8.43 8.03 -4.29
N GLY A 149 -7.31 8.46 -4.87
CA GLY A 149 -7.25 9.13 -6.17
C GLY A 149 -7.38 8.19 -7.38
N GLY A 150 -7.43 6.87 -7.16
CA GLY A 150 -7.52 5.87 -8.22
C GLY A 150 -6.18 5.48 -8.85
N HIS A 151 -5.06 5.94 -8.30
CA HIS A 151 -3.72 5.52 -8.73
C HIS A 151 -3.46 4.07 -8.29
N LYS A 152 -2.53 3.40 -8.98
CA LYS A 152 -2.09 2.03 -8.66
C LYS A 152 -0.71 2.07 -8.07
N VAL A 153 -0.49 1.27 -7.03
CA VAL A 153 0.73 1.31 -6.23
C VAL A 153 1.35 -0.08 -6.11
N ILE A 154 2.63 -0.17 -6.45
CA ILE A 154 3.47 -1.33 -6.19
C ILE A 154 4.42 -0.93 -5.05
N VAL A 155 4.57 -1.78 -4.04
CA VAL A 155 5.52 -1.54 -2.94
C VAL A 155 6.59 -2.61 -2.89
N SER A 156 7.72 -2.30 -2.26
CA SER A 156 8.76 -3.26 -1.92
C SER A 156 8.71 -3.52 -0.42
N LEU A 157 8.66 -4.77 0.04
CA LEU A 157 8.66 -5.11 1.47
C LEU A 157 9.43 -6.41 1.74
N ASN A 158 9.50 -6.84 3.00
CA ASN A 158 9.97 -8.18 3.35
C ASN A 158 8.78 -9.16 3.35
N ALA A 159 8.85 -10.20 2.53
CA ALA A 159 7.76 -11.15 2.32
C ALA A 159 7.46 -12.00 3.57
N GLU A 160 8.50 -12.50 4.24
CA GLU A 160 8.33 -13.41 5.38
C GLU A 160 7.57 -12.74 6.53
N MET A 161 7.73 -11.43 6.70
CA MET A 161 6.98 -10.66 7.69
C MET A 161 5.46 -10.67 7.45
N ILE A 162 5.01 -10.54 6.20
CA ILE A 162 3.57 -10.55 5.88
C ILE A 162 3.01 -11.97 5.81
N TRP A 163 3.83 -12.95 5.41
CA TRP A 163 3.45 -14.36 5.39
C TRP A 163 3.49 -15.02 6.78
N GLY A 164 4.03 -14.34 7.80
CA GLY A 164 4.17 -14.88 9.15
C GLY A 164 5.24 -15.98 9.24
N GLU A 165 6.24 -15.92 8.37
CA GLU A 165 7.32 -16.88 8.25
C GLU A 165 8.60 -16.39 8.95
N PRO A 166 9.56 -17.29 9.25
CA PRO A 166 10.87 -16.87 9.74
C PRO A 166 11.58 -15.98 8.72
N ILE A 167 12.10 -14.83 9.17
CA ILE A 167 12.82 -13.89 8.32
C ILE A 167 14.21 -14.46 7.98
N GLU A 168 14.44 -14.76 6.70
CA GLU A 168 15.71 -15.29 6.21
C GLU A 168 16.57 -14.18 5.59
N ASN A 169 15.97 -13.25 4.86
CA ASN A 169 16.70 -12.14 4.25
C ASN A 169 17.00 -11.02 5.25
N LYS A 170 18.27 -10.91 5.64
CA LYS A 170 18.75 -9.94 6.61
C LYS A 170 20.02 -9.24 6.12
N ASP A 171 20.27 -8.04 6.64
CA ASP A 171 21.54 -7.35 6.47
C ASP A 171 22.64 -7.96 7.38
N SER A 172 23.84 -7.39 7.33
CA SER A 172 24.98 -7.85 8.15
C SER A 172 24.76 -7.69 9.66
N ASP A 173 23.86 -6.80 10.06
CA ASP A 173 23.53 -6.51 11.45
C ASP A 173 22.33 -7.36 11.94
N GLY A 174 21.75 -8.17 11.06
CA GLY A 174 20.64 -9.06 11.34
C GLY A 174 19.25 -8.39 11.19
N ASN A 175 19.18 -7.16 10.67
CA ASN A 175 17.92 -6.50 10.41
C ASN A 175 17.25 -7.09 9.16
N PRO A 176 15.90 -7.27 9.16
CA PRO A 176 15.18 -7.70 7.97
C PRO A 176 15.41 -6.77 6.78
N ARG A 177 15.51 -7.34 5.58
CA ARG A 177 15.61 -6.60 4.32
C ARG A 177 14.40 -6.86 3.44
N SER A 178 14.03 -5.87 2.63
CA SER A 178 13.07 -6.10 1.56
C SER A 178 13.63 -7.04 0.49
N ASP A 179 12.79 -7.95 0.02
CA ASP A 179 13.03 -8.92 -1.06
C ASP A 179 11.84 -9.07 -2.01
N HIS A 180 10.68 -8.52 -1.67
CA HIS A 180 9.45 -8.82 -2.36
C HIS A 180 8.72 -7.57 -2.82
N ALA A 181 8.06 -7.68 -3.97
CA ALA A 181 7.24 -6.62 -4.54
C ALA A 181 5.84 -7.12 -4.85
N LEU A 182 4.85 -6.31 -4.48
CA LEU A 182 3.43 -6.63 -4.63
C LEU A 182 2.60 -5.37 -4.86
N VAL A 183 1.34 -5.54 -5.26
CA VAL A 183 0.42 -4.44 -5.48
C VAL A 183 -0.41 -4.18 -4.23
N VAL A 184 -0.43 -2.94 -3.74
CA VAL A 184 -1.41 -2.51 -2.75
C VAL A 184 -2.68 -2.12 -3.48
N THR A 185 -3.78 -2.78 -3.15
CA THR A 185 -5.07 -2.64 -3.84
C THR A 185 -6.11 -1.87 -3.02
N GLY A 186 -5.92 -1.82 -1.70
CA GLY A 186 -6.70 -0.95 -0.84
C GLY A 186 -6.17 -0.82 0.59
N VAL A 187 -6.61 0.23 1.28
CA VAL A 187 -6.37 0.44 2.73
C VAL A 187 -7.73 0.63 3.40
N ASP A 188 -8.09 -0.31 4.26
CA ASP A 188 -9.29 -0.26 5.10
C ASP A 188 -8.91 0.23 6.50
N THR A 189 -9.04 1.54 6.69
CA THR A 189 -8.73 2.16 8.00
C THR A 189 -9.80 1.85 9.07
N ALA A 190 -10.97 1.34 8.69
CA ALA A 190 -12.01 0.98 9.67
C ALA A 190 -11.70 -0.35 10.34
N ASN A 191 -11.18 -1.30 9.56
CA ASN A 191 -10.82 -2.63 10.02
C ASN A 191 -9.33 -2.79 10.30
N GLY A 192 -8.51 -1.79 9.97
CA GLY A 192 -7.06 -1.82 10.18
C GLY A 192 -6.34 -2.78 9.24
N ILE A 193 -6.80 -2.89 7.99
CA ILE A 193 -6.33 -3.87 7.00
C ILE A 193 -5.77 -3.17 5.76
N VAL A 194 -4.68 -3.72 5.21
CA VAL A 194 -4.20 -3.44 3.86
C VAL A 194 -4.52 -4.63 2.98
N HIS A 195 -5.10 -4.37 1.81
CA HIS A 195 -5.47 -5.35 0.81
C HIS A 195 -4.40 -5.43 -0.28
N LEU A 196 -3.91 -6.62 -0.58
CA LEU A 196 -2.76 -6.85 -1.45
C LEU A 196 -3.11 -7.81 -2.60
N ASN A 197 -2.51 -7.59 -3.76
CA ASN A 197 -2.32 -8.64 -4.75
C ASN A 197 -0.85 -9.07 -4.71
N ASP A 198 -0.58 -10.20 -4.04
CA ASP A 198 0.74 -10.76 -3.82
C ASP A 198 0.98 -11.97 -4.75
N SER A 199 1.79 -11.81 -5.79
CA SER A 199 2.09 -12.91 -6.71
C SER A 199 2.94 -14.04 -6.11
N GLY A 200 3.59 -13.80 -4.97
CA GLY A 200 4.54 -14.71 -4.31
C GLY A 200 3.88 -15.89 -3.59
N THR A 201 2.58 -15.80 -3.30
CA THR A 201 1.82 -16.87 -2.64
C THR A 201 0.54 -17.22 -3.40
N LYS A 202 0.13 -18.50 -3.38
CA LYS A 202 -1.10 -18.95 -4.06
C LYS A 202 -2.38 -18.38 -3.46
N GLN A 203 -2.29 -17.84 -2.24
CA GLN A 203 -3.38 -17.17 -1.54
C GLN A 203 -3.35 -15.65 -1.70
N GLY A 204 -2.43 -15.11 -2.51
CA GLY A 204 -2.15 -13.67 -2.55
C GLY A 204 -3.16 -12.81 -3.29
N ARG A 205 -4.30 -13.38 -3.74
CA ARG A 205 -5.38 -12.59 -4.34
C ARG A 205 -6.18 -11.93 -3.22
N ASP A 206 -6.21 -10.60 -3.20
CA ASP A 206 -6.86 -9.82 -2.13
C ASP A 206 -6.41 -10.31 -0.74
N GLU A 207 -5.10 -10.51 -0.58
CA GLU A 207 -4.51 -10.86 0.70
C GLU A 207 -4.67 -9.70 1.68
N GLN A 208 -5.15 -10.02 2.88
CA GLN A 208 -5.48 -9.04 3.91
C GLN A 208 -4.44 -9.10 5.02
N VAL A 209 -3.69 -8.02 5.17
CA VAL A 209 -2.61 -7.88 6.15
C VAL A 209 -2.97 -6.77 7.14
N PRO A 210 -2.79 -6.95 8.45
CA PRO A 210 -2.95 -5.85 9.41
C PRO A 210 -2.04 -4.67 9.05
N ILE A 211 -2.55 -3.44 9.13
CA ILE A 211 -1.77 -2.22 8.81
C ILE A 211 -0.44 -2.18 9.55
N GLU A 212 -0.40 -2.56 10.82
CA GLU A 212 0.84 -2.58 11.60
C GLU A 212 1.89 -3.56 11.06
N THR A 213 1.44 -4.73 10.58
CA THR A 213 2.33 -5.73 9.97
C THR A 213 2.85 -5.23 8.63
N PHE A 214 1.95 -4.66 7.81
CA PHE A 214 2.31 -4.07 6.52
C PHE A 214 3.35 -2.95 6.69
N ILE A 215 3.12 -1.98 7.58
CA ILE A 215 4.05 -0.86 7.84
C ILE A 215 5.43 -1.39 8.24
N LYS A 216 5.50 -2.37 9.15
CA LYS A 216 6.78 -2.94 9.59
C LYS A 216 7.53 -3.63 8.44
N ALA A 217 6.82 -4.37 7.60
CA ALA A 217 7.41 -5.04 6.44
C ALA A 217 7.84 -4.03 5.37
N TRP A 218 7.04 -2.99 5.12
CA TRP A 218 7.30 -1.96 4.13
C TRP A 218 8.47 -1.05 4.52
N ALA A 219 8.62 -0.75 5.81
CA ALA A 219 9.76 0.02 6.33
C ALA A 219 11.13 -0.61 6.00
N THR A 220 11.19 -1.92 5.74
CA THR A 220 12.43 -2.61 5.33
C THR A 220 12.97 -2.17 3.95
N SER A 221 12.15 -1.44 3.18
CA SER A 221 12.54 -0.79 1.92
C SER A 221 12.58 0.73 2.02
N HIS A 222 12.49 1.31 3.22
CA HIS A 222 12.33 2.76 3.41
C HIS A 222 11.03 3.30 2.80
N ASP A 223 9.93 2.55 2.93
CA ASP A 223 8.63 2.86 2.34
C ASP A 223 8.72 3.04 0.81
N PHE A 224 9.45 2.15 0.13
CA PHE A 224 9.61 2.21 -1.31
C PHE A 224 8.29 1.94 -2.03
N LEU A 225 7.88 2.83 -2.93
CA LEU A 225 6.73 2.62 -3.79
C LEU A 225 6.98 3.03 -5.24
N VAL A 226 6.20 2.43 -6.13
CA VAL A 226 5.95 2.89 -7.50
C VAL A 226 4.48 3.24 -7.59
N VAL A 227 4.16 4.43 -8.12
CA VAL A 227 2.79 4.93 -8.27
C VAL A 227 2.52 5.41 -9.69
N THR A 228 1.38 5.01 -10.26
CA THR A 228 0.96 5.47 -11.60
C THR A 228 0.55 6.95 -11.60
N THR A 229 0.88 7.72 -12.64
CA THR A 229 0.60 9.17 -12.70
C THR A 229 -0.60 9.58 -13.56
N GLY A 230 -1.28 8.64 -14.21
CA GLY A 230 -2.54 8.85 -14.96
C GLY A 230 -3.63 7.88 -14.51
N THR A 231 -4.89 8.28 -14.62
CA THR A 231 -6.09 7.48 -14.27
C THR A 231 -6.99 7.21 -15.46
#